data_AF-A0AAE3NWI5-F1
#
_entry.id   AF-A0AAE3NWI5-F1
#
_cell.length_a   1.000
_cell.length_b   1.000
_cell.length_c   1.000
_cell.angle_alpha   90.00
_cell.angle_beta   90.00
_cell.angle_gamma   90.00
#
_symmetry.space_group_name_H-M   'P 1'
#
loop_
_entity.id
_entity.type
_entity.pdbx_description
1 polymer ?
#
loop_
_entity_poly.entity_id
_entity_poly.type
_entity_poly.pdbx_seq_one_letter_code
_entity_poly.pdbx_strand_id
1 'polypeptide(L)'
;MADDLFEIKIATGAGSNLGRVKNETVTWRQFGRRMQKIYRDGISIARWNALTKRAKEGDKKARDEQNRRKAEAGYFCQGWFEEGRRKKDLQQFVSIICLDVDDLEPEQADYILGGHSWLTQTYTCLVSSTRSHTAAAPRLRVVVPLKRHVKMDEGHAIGRILGSGLLETVEESMDAIDDVSFRANRRAAGAGTEAETGARPRGGRPRRLPRLRRRG
;
A
#
# COMPACT_ATOMS: atom_id res chain seq x y z
N MET A 1 -17.37 -9.97 12.80
CA MET A 1 -17.04 -11.28 13.42
C MET A 1 -16.16 -12.11 12.50
N ALA A 2 -16.47 -12.26 11.19
CA ALA A 2 -15.58 -12.96 10.25
C ALA A 2 -14.18 -12.33 10.08
N ASP A 3 -14.07 -11.00 9.98
CA ASP A 3 -12.77 -10.32 9.81
C ASP A 3 -11.82 -10.42 11.02
N ASP A 4 -12.31 -10.87 12.19
CA ASP A 4 -11.46 -11.13 13.36
C ASP A 4 -10.70 -12.45 13.25
N LEU A 5 -11.15 -13.37 12.40
CA LEU A 5 -10.56 -14.71 12.24
C LEU A 5 -9.70 -14.83 11.00
N PHE A 6 -9.80 -13.88 10.07
CA PHE A 6 -8.99 -13.89 8.86
C PHE A 6 -7.58 -13.39 9.15
N GLU A 7 -6.60 -14.29 9.14
CA GLU A 7 -5.20 -13.97 9.38
C GLU A 7 -4.42 -13.72 8.08
N ILE A 8 -3.51 -12.76 8.13
CA ILE A 8 -2.50 -12.52 7.11
C ILE A 8 -1.10 -12.67 7.71
N LYS A 9 -0.13 -12.98 6.86
CA LYS A 9 1.27 -13.14 7.23
C LYS A 9 2.11 -12.10 6.52
N ILE A 10 2.63 -11.16 7.29
CA ILE A 10 3.44 -10.05 6.78
C ILE A 10 4.80 -10.06 7.45
N ALA A 11 5.76 -9.36 6.84
CA ALA A 11 7.04 -9.10 7.47
C ALA A 11 7.18 -7.61 7.69
N THR A 12 7.48 -7.20 8.92
CA THR A 12 7.63 -5.80 9.30
C THR A 12 9.10 -5.45 9.50
N GLY A 13 9.43 -4.19 9.28
CA GLY A 13 10.76 -3.66 9.56
C GLY A 13 10.69 -2.16 9.85
N ALA A 14 11.74 -1.64 10.44
CA ALA A 14 11.90 -0.21 10.71
C ALA A 14 13.36 0.20 10.43
N GLY A 15 13.57 1.48 10.18
CA GLY A 15 14.92 2.01 9.95
C GLY A 15 15.62 1.47 8.70
N SER A 16 16.93 1.70 8.62
CA SER A 16 17.77 1.20 7.53
C SER A 16 18.10 -0.30 7.67
N ASN A 17 18.08 -0.87 8.89
CA ASN A 17 18.20 -2.26 9.38
C ASN A 17 18.84 -3.36 8.49
N LEU A 18 19.61 -3.00 7.46
CA LEU A 18 20.26 -3.87 6.48
C LEU A 18 19.35 -5.00 5.95
N GLY A 19 18.06 -4.70 5.78
CA GLY A 19 17.07 -5.66 5.29
C GLY A 19 16.57 -6.68 6.33
N ARG A 20 16.91 -6.54 7.62
CA ARG A 20 16.29 -7.38 8.67
C ARG A 20 14.80 -7.07 8.79
N VAL A 21 13.99 -8.13 8.85
CA VAL A 21 12.55 -8.08 9.00
C VAL A 21 12.08 -9.09 10.04
N LYS A 22 10.97 -8.77 10.70
CA LYS A 22 10.29 -9.65 11.64
C LYS A 22 9.01 -10.16 10.98
N ASN A 23 8.87 -11.48 10.87
CA ASN A 23 7.63 -12.07 10.40
C ASN A 23 6.56 -12.01 11.50
N GLU A 24 5.34 -11.65 11.13
CA GLU A 24 4.20 -11.54 12.02
C GLU A 24 2.97 -12.18 11.37
N THR A 25 2.17 -12.87 12.18
CA THR A 25 0.79 -13.23 11.83
C THR A 25 -0.13 -12.24 12.51
N VAL A 26 -1.00 -11.59 11.74
CA VAL A 26 -1.96 -10.61 12.26
C VAL A 26 -3.32 -10.84 11.62
N THR A 27 -4.38 -10.58 12.36
CA THR A 27 -5.72 -10.56 11.78
C THR A 27 -5.87 -9.38 10.82
N TRP A 28 -6.72 -9.52 9.81
CA TRP A 28 -7.03 -8.44 8.88
C TRP A 28 -7.51 -7.19 9.61
N ARG A 29 -8.32 -7.35 10.67
CA ARG A 29 -8.74 -6.22 11.50
C ARG A 29 -7.58 -5.54 12.22
N GLN A 30 -6.64 -6.31 12.79
CA GLN A 30 -5.43 -5.73 13.42
C GLN A 30 -4.60 -4.96 12.39
N PHE A 31 -4.45 -5.51 11.18
CA PHE A 31 -3.74 -4.84 10.10
C PHE A 31 -4.43 -3.54 9.69
N GLY A 32 -5.75 -3.56 9.47
CA GLY A 32 -6.54 -2.35 9.19
C GLY A 32 -6.39 -1.27 10.26
N ARG A 33 -6.40 -1.63 11.55
CA ARG A 33 -6.15 -0.68 12.65
C ARG A 33 -4.73 -0.10 12.63
N ARG A 34 -3.71 -0.86 12.20
CA ARG A 34 -2.35 -0.33 12.02
C ARG A 34 -2.32 0.69 10.89
N MET A 35 -2.94 0.38 9.75
CA MET A 35 -2.97 1.26 8.58
C MET A 35 -3.76 2.55 8.79
N GLN A 36 -4.73 2.57 9.71
CA GLN A 36 -5.47 3.77 10.10
C GLN A 36 -4.62 4.80 10.87
N LYS A 37 -3.51 4.38 11.49
CA LYS A 37 -2.61 5.32 12.15
C LYS A 37 -1.87 6.10 11.08
N ILE A 38 -1.96 7.43 11.13
CA ILE A 38 -1.22 8.31 10.22
C ILE A 38 0.07 8.73 10.89
N TYR A 39 1.19 8.47 10.22
CA TYR A 39 2.50 8.97 10.61
C TYR A 39 2.81 10.28 9.88
N ARG A 40 3.18 11.32 10.64
CA ARG A 40 3.56 12.66 10.16
C ARG A 40 4.94 13.00 10.70
N ASP A 41 5.89 13.30 9.81
CA ASP A 41 7.29 13.66 10.13
C ASP A 41 7.56 15.17 10.02
N GLY A 42 6.51 15.99 9.99
CA GLY A 42 6.61 17.46 9.94
C GLY A 42 7.25 18.02 8.66
N ILE A 43 7.37 17.23 7.59
CA ILE A 43 7.85 17.73 6.29
C ILE A 43 6.67 18.23 5.46
N SER A 44 6.80 19.43 4.89
CA SER A 44 5.81 19.93 3.93
C SER A 44 5.85 19.11 2.63
N ILE A 45 4.69 19.02 1.96
CA ILE A 45 4.60 18.34 0.66
C ILE A 45 5.58 18.92 -0.38
N ALA A 46 5.76 20.25 -0.40
CA ALA A 46 6.68 20.92 -1.30
C ALA A 46 8.14 20.49 -1.04
N ARG A 47 8.56 20.46 0.23
CA ARG A 47 9.92 20.04 0.61
C ARG A 47 10.12 18.55 0.31
N TRP A 48 9.11 17.72 0.54
CA TRP A 48 9.14 16.30 0.21
C TRP A 48 9.27 16.05 -1.30
N ASN A 49 8.52 16.79 -2.12
CA ASN A 49 8.58 16.67 -3.58
C ASN A 49 9.93 17.16 -4.12
N ALA A 50 10.46 18.27 -3.61
CA ALA A 50 11.80 18.74 -3.94
C ALA A 50 12.89 17.72 -3.57
N LEU A 51 12.78 17.11 -2.38
CA LEU A 51 13.67 16.04 -1.93
C LEU A 51 13.59 14.83 -2.88
N THR A 52 12.37 14.45 -3.28
CA THR A 52 12.13 13.33 -4.18
C THR A 52 12.71 13.58 -5.57
N LYS A 53 12.56 14.79 -6.11
CA LYS A 53 13.12 15.21 -7.39
C LYS A 53 14.65 15.14 -7.37
N ARG A 54 15.30 15.79 -6.42
CA ARG A 54 16.77 15.74 -6.25
C ARG A 54 17.30 14.32 -6.13
N ALA A 55 16.61 13.48 -5.36
CA ALA A 55 16.99 12.09 -5.20
C ALA A 55 16.91 11.30 -6.53
N LYS A 56 15.92 11.58 -7.40
CA LYS A 56 15.80 11.00 -8.75
C LYS A 56 16.90 11.52 -9.70
N GLU A 57 17.31 12.77 -9.53
CA GLU A 57 18.41 13.41 -10.29
C GLU A 57 19.81 12.97 -9.85
N GLY A 58 19.91 12.04 -8.90
CA GLY A 58 21.19 11.44 -8.47
C GLY A 58 21.81 12.07 -7.21
N ASP A 59 21.13 13.02 -6.56
CA ASP A 59 21.61 13.57 -5.29
C ASP A 59 21.53 12.52 -4.17
N LYS A 60 22.69 11.97 -3.82
CA LYS A 60 22.84 10.96 -2.78
C LYS A 60 22.35 11.44 -1.41
N LYS A 61 22.64 12.69 -1.03
CA LYS A 61 22.20 13.23 0.28
C LYS A 61 20.69 13.34 0.33
N ALA A 62 20.07 13.76 -0.76
CA ALA A 62 18.61 13.79 -0.87
C ALA A 62 18.00 12.39 -0.80
N ARG A 63 18.62 11.41 -1.47
CA ARG A 63 18.18 10.00 -1.43
C ARG A 63 18.29 9.41 -0.02
N ASP A 64 19.39 9.64 0.67
CA ASP A 64 19.63 9.14 2.02
C ASP A 64 18.65 9.75 3.02
N GLU A 65 18.40 11.07 2.95
CA GLU A 65 17.39 11.74 3.78
C GLU A 65 15.97 11.24 3.46
N GLN A 66 15.63 11.04 2.18
CA GLN A 66 14.34 10.47 1.78
C GLN A 66 14.16 9.06 2.37
N ASN A 67 15.20 8.22 2.29
CA ASN A 67 15.17 6.87 2.83
C ASN A 67 15.03 6.87 4.35
N ARG A 68 15.77 7.75 5.05
CA ARG A 68 15.68 7.93 6.50
C ARG A 68 14.25 8.26 6.91
N ARG A 69 13.63 9.27 6.30
CA ARG A 69 12.25 9.69 6.56
C ARG A 69 11.19 8.64 6.23
N LYS A 70 11.40 7.82 5.19
CA LYS A 70 10.49 6.69 4.89
C LYS A 70 10.57 5.60 5.96
N ALA A 71 11.73 5.44 6.58
CA ALA A 71 11.98 4.37 7.52
C ALA A 71 11.43 4.63 8.93
N GLU A 72 11.13 5.89 9.27
CA GLU A 72 10.61 6.30 10.58
C GLU A 72 9.18 5.76 10.85
N ALA A 73 8.33 5.68 9.82
CA ALA A 73 6.99 5.08 9.92
C ALA A 73 7.01 3.54 10.02
N GLY A 74 8.19 2.93 9.82
CA GLY A 74 8.32 1.50 9.55
C GLY A 74 7.71 1.10 8.20
N TYR A 75 7.85 -0.19 7.87
CA TYR A 75 7.32 -0.78 6.66
C TYR A 75 6.83 -2.20 6.90
N PHE A 76 5.95 -2.67 6.03
CA PHE A 76 5.59 -4.08 5.91
C PHE A 76 5.92 -4.60 4.49
N CYS A 77 6.02 -5.92 4.38
CA CYS A 77 6.19 -6.66 3.14
C CYS A 77 5.06 -7.68 3.02
N GLN A 78 4.73 -8.06 1.79
CA GLN A 78 3.52 -8.79 1.40
C GLN A 78 3.50 -10.29 1.80
N GLY A 79 4.37 -10.74 2.70
CA GLY A 79 4.58 -12.16 2.94
C GLY A 79 5.60 -12.48 4.02
N TRP A 80 6.16 -13.69 3.94
CA TRP A 80 7.07 -14.25 4.93
C TRP A 80 8.49 -14.41 4.37
N PHE A 81 9.50 -14.10 5.18
CA PHE A 81 10.90 -14.17 4.79
C PHE A 81 11.69 -15.13 5.66
N GLU A 82 12.41 -16.06 5.04
CA GLU A 82 13.40 -16.88 5.74
C GLU A 82 14.54 -16.03 6.29
N GLU A 83 15.20 -16.57 7.33
CA GLU A 83 16.32 -15.94 8.03
C GLU A 83 16.04 -14.53 8.60
N GLY A 84 14.77 -14.10 8.64
CA GLY A 84 14.40 -12.74 8.99
C GLY A 84 15.03 -11.68 8.06
N ARG A 85 15.24 -12.02 6.78
CA ARG A 85 15.93 -11.15 5.82
C ARG A 85 15.09 -10.90 4.57
N ARG A 86 14.88 -9.62 4.27
CA ARG A 86 14.14 -9.14 3.09
C ARG A 86 15.00 -9.22 1.82
N LYS A 87 15.22 -10.44 1.35
CA LYS A 87 15.78 -10.73 0.03
C LYS A 87 14.74 -11.46 -0.83
N LYS A 88 14.91 -11.41 -2.16
CA LYS A 88 13.93 -11.97 -3.11
C LYS A 88 13.84 -13.51 -3.01
N ASP A 89 15.00 -14.15 -2.94
CA ASP A 89 15.21 -15.59 -2.76
C ASP A 89 14.71 -16.11 -1.41
N LEU A 90 14.74 -15.26 -0.37
CA LEU A 90 14.26 -15.62 0.97
C LEU A 90 12.77 -15.39 1.16
N GLN A 91 12.05 -14.82 0.18
CA GLN A 91 10.59 -14.63 0.29
C GLN A 91 9.85 -15.93 -0.05
N GLN A 92 9.24 -16.54 0.97
CA GLN A 92 8.61 -17.85 0.86
C GLN A 92 7.28 -17.82 0.12
N PHE A 93 6.45 -16.84 0.43
CA PHE A 93 5.12 -16.70 -0.15
C PHE A 93 4.59 -15.27 -0.02
N VAL A 94 3.46 -15.02 -0.67
CA VAL A 94 2.65 -13.81 -0.58
C VAL A 94 1.34 -14.13 0.13
N SER A 95 0.91 -13.27 1.06
CA SER A 95 -0.38 -13.39 1.75
C SER A 95 -1.32 -12.19 1.54
N ILE A 96 -0.79 -11.10 0.98
CA ILE A 96 -1.54 -9.89 0.62
C ILE A 96 -1.00 -9.33 -0.70
N ILE A 97 -1.84 -8.63 -1.46
CA ILE A 97 -1.45 -7.85 -2.64
C ILE A 97 -1.49 -6.37 -2.29
N CYS A 98 -0.52 -5.60 -2.76
CA CYS A 98 -0.37 -4.18 -2.48
C CYS A 98 -0.09 -3.41 -3.79
N LEU A 99 -1.11 -2.71 -4.28
CA LEU A 99 -1.08 -1.90 -5.50
C LEU A 99 -0.89 -0.44 -5.08
N ASP A 100 0.22 0.18 -5.51
CA ASP A 100 0.40 1.63 -5.40
C ASP A 100 -0.08 2.28 -6.70
N VAL A 101 -1.14 3.07 -6.58
CA VAL A 101 -1.82 3.76 -7.67
C VAL A 101 -1.40 5.23 -7.56
N ASP A 102 -0.45 5.63 -8.41
CA ASP A 102 0.34 6.85 -8.26
C ASP A 102 -0.03 7.95 -9.26
N ASP A 103 -0.64 7.57 -10.39
CA ASP A 103 -1.04 8.48 -11.47
C ASP A 103 -2.56 8.43 -11.62
N LEU A 104 -3.25 9.17 -10.74
CA LEU A 104 -4.70 9.26 -10.71
C LEU A 104 -5.14 10.70 -10.93
N GLU A 105 -6.21 10.85 -11.70
CA GLU A 105 -7.01 12.07 -11.69
C GLU A 105 -7.93 12.10 -10.44
N PRO A 106 -8.35 13.29 -9.95
CA PRO A 106 -9.26 13.43 -8.82
C PRO A 106 -10.52 12.57 -8.92
N GLU A 107 -11.14 12.53 -10.10
CA GLU A 107 -12.37 11.77 -10.36
C GLU A 107 -12.12 10.26 -10.29
N GLN A 108 -10.96 9.79 -10.75
CA GLN A 108 -10.57 8.38 -10.68
C GLN A 108 -10.28 7.95 -9.22
N ALA A 109 -9.68 8.84 -8.42
CA ALA A 109 -9.50 8.60 -7.00
C ALA A 109 -10.84 8.51 -6.27
N ASP A 110 -11.77 9.42 -6.57
CA ASP A 110 -13.13 9.40 -6.03
C ASP A 110 -13.90 8.15 -6.48
N TYR A 111 -13.71 7.68 -7.72
CA TYR A 111 -14.26 6.43 -8.22
C TYR A 111 -13.81 5.22 -7.38
N ILE A 112 -12.51 5.10 -7.09
CA ILE A 112 -11.96 4.03 -6.24
C ILE A 112 -12.47 4.16 -4.80
N LEU A 113 -12.40 5.35 -4.21
CA LEU A 113 -12.80 5.61 -2.83
C LEU A 113 -14.31 5.47 -2.61
N GLY A 114 -15.11 5.74 -3.64
CA GLY A 114 -16.55 5.55 -3.69
C GLY A 114 -16.98 4.09 -3.77
N GLY A 115 -16.04 3.17 -4.04
CA GLY A 115 -16.33 1.75 -4.18
C GLY A 115 -16.96 1.40 -5.53
N HIS A 116 -16.63 2.17 -6.57
CA HIS A 116 -17.20 1.97 -7.90
C HIS A 116 -16.37 1.00 -8.75
N SER A 117 -15.09 0.79 -8.42
CA SER A 117 -14.25 -0.14 -9.15
C SER A 117 -14.64 -1.60 -8.95
N TRP A 118 -14.46 -2.43 -9.97
CA TRP A 118 -14.71 -3.87 -9.90
C TRP A 118 -13.98 -4.51 -8.71
N LEU A 119 -12.72 -4.13 -8.48
CA LEU A 119 -11.93 -4.64 -7.35
C LEU A 119 -12.59 -4.33 -6.00
N THR A 120 -13.01 -3.08 -5.78
CA THR A 120 -13.57 -2.63 -4.49
C THR A 120 -14.99 -3.18 -4.25
N GLN A 121 -15.73 -3.48 -5.31
CA GLN A 121 -17.05 -4.12 -5.24
C GLN A 121 -16.96 -5.63 -5.01
N THR A 122 -15.93 -6.27 -5.55
CA THR A 122 -15.82 -7.74 -5.57
C THR A 122 -15.04 -8.26 -4.36
N TYR A 123 -14.01 -7.54 -3.92
CA TYR A 123 -13.07 -8.02 -2.90
C TYR A 123 -13.01 -7.10 -1.68
N THR A 124 -12.69 -7.71 -0.53
CA THR A 124 -12.28 -6.93 0.64
C THR A 124 -10.94 -6.30 0.38
N CYS A 125 -10.81 -5.00 0.61
CA CYS A 125 -9.54 -4.29 0.50
C CYS A 125 -9.42 -3.18 1.55
N LEU A 126 -8.20 -2.68 1.73
CA LEU A 126 -7.92 -1.42 2.41
C LEU A 126 -7.40 -0.43 1.39
N VAL A 127 -7.91 0.79 1.44
CA VAL A 127 -7.41 1.90 0.61
C VAL A 127 -6.86 2.98 1.55
N SER A 128 -5.65 3.47 1.25
CA SER A 128 -4.98 4.51 2.03
C SER A 128 -4.21 5.48 1.13
N SER A 129 -4.07 6.73 1.55
CA SER A 129 -3.21 7.70 0.85
C SER A 129 -1.72 7.41 1.08
N THR A 130 -0.88 7.89 0.17
CA THR A 130 0.58 7.86 0.31
C THR A 130 1.11 9.22 0.75
N ARG A 131 2.38 9.29 1.18
CA ARG A 131 3.01 10.55 1.63
C ARG A 131 2.92 11.69 0.60
N SER A 132 2.97 11.35 -0.69
CA SER A 132 2.93 12.31 -1.79
C SER A 132 1.51 12.61 -2.30
N HIS A 133 0.47 12.08 -1.67
CA HIS A 133 -0.92 12.32 -2.03
C HIS A 133 -1.27 13.81 -1.89
N THR A 134 -1.98 14.35 -2.88
CA THR A 134 -2.64 15.66 -2.80
C THR A 134 -4.01 15.57 -3.47
N ALA A 135 -4.90 16.55 -3.23
CA ALA A 135 -6.20 16.58 -3.91
C ALA A 135 -6.08 16.76 -5.43
N ALA A 136 -5.03 17.43 -5.92
CA ALA A 136 -4.79 17.68 -7.34
C ALA A 136 -3.98 16.56 -8.04
N ALA A 137 -3.22 15.78 -7.27
CA ALA A 137 -2.51 14.59 -7.73
C ALA A 137 -2.70 13.48 -6.70
N PRO A 138 -3.88 12.84 -6.67
CA PRO A 138 -4.17 11.75 -5.77
C PRO A 138 -3.21 10.58 -5.93
N ARG A 139 -2.79 10.02 -4.80
CA ARG A 139 -2.02 8.77 -4.75
C ARG A 139 -2.61 7.85 -3.71
N LEU A 140 -2.95 6.63 -4.12
CA LEU A 140 -3.62 5.64 -3.29
C LEU A 140 -2.80 4.35 -3.22
N ARG A 141 -2.97 3.62 -2.13
CA ARG A 141 -2.50 2.25 -1.97
C ARG A 141 -3.69 1.37 -1.67
N VAL A 142 -3.88 0.36 -2.51
CA VAL A 142 -4.93 -0.66 -2.37
C VAL A 142 -4.29 -1.95 -1.89
N VAL A 143 -4.71 -2.45 -0.73
CA VAL A 143 -4.22 -3.70 -0.13
C VAL A 143 -5.33 -4.73 -0.10
N VAL A 144 -5.11 -5.89 -0.73
CA VAL A 144 -6.08 -6.99 -0.83
C VAL A 144 -5.52 -8.21 -0.09
N PRO A 145 -6.23 -8.77 0.90
CA PRO A 145 -5.81 -10.00 1.56
C PRO A 145 -6.05 -11.24 0.68
N LEU A 146 -5.14 -12.22 0.74
CA LEU A 146 -5.29 -13.49 0.02
C LEU A 146 -5.70 -14.61 0.97
N LYS A 147 -6.74 -15.37 0.59
CA LYS A 147 -7.29 -16.46 1.41
C LYS A 147 -6.32 -17.60 1.65
N ARG A 148 -5.32 -17.75 0.79
CA ARG A 148 -4.22 -18.70 0.96
C ARG A 148 -2.92 -18.02 0.63
N HIS A 149 -1.83 -18.60 1.13
CA HIS A 149 -0.50 -18.23 0.68
C HIS A 149 -0.33 -18.64 -0.78
N VAL A 150 0.30 -17.77 -1.55
CA VAL A 150 0.59 -17.99 -2.96
C VAL A 150 2.09 -17.84 -3.20
N LYS A 151 2.61 -18.52 -4.23
CA LYS A 151 3.98 -18.31 -4.68
C LYS A 151 4.11 -16.91 -5.28
N MET A 152 5.35 -16.42 -5.39
CA MET A 152 5.61 -15.07 -5.89
C MET A 152 5.03 -14.81 -7.29
N ASP A 153 5.24 -15.72 -8.23
CA ASP A 153 4.77 -15.55 -9.60
C ASP A 153 3.24 -15.56 -9.70
N GLU A 154 2.59 -16.41 -8.90
CA GLU A 154 1.14 -16.41 -8.75
C GLU A 154 0.64 -15.10 -8.13
N GLY A 155 1.34 -14.59 -7.10
CA GLY A 155 1.04 -13.29 -6.51
C GLY A 155 1.14 -12.14 -7.51
N HIS A 156 2.14 -12.16 -8.40
CA HIS A 156 2.27 -11.16 -9.48
C HIS A 156 1.10 -11.25 -10.47
N ALA A 157 0.71 -12.47 -10.88
CA ALA A 157 -0.43 -12.67 -11.77
C ALA A 157 -1.74 -12.19 -11.15
N ILE A 158 -2.00 -12.55 -9.89
CA ILE A 158 -3.16 -12.07 -9.13
C ILE A 158 -3.12 -10.54 -9.03
N GLY A 159 -1.95 -9.96 -8.75
CA GLY A 159 -1.79 -8.51 -8.68
C GLY A 159 -2.22 -7.80 -9.97
N ARG A 160 -1.85 -8.34 -11.14
CA ARG A 160 -2.26 -7.76 -12.43
C ARG A 160 -3.75 -7.90 -12.70
N ILE A 161 -4.35 -9.05 -12.38
CA ILE A 161 -5.80 -9.28 -12.52
C ILE A 161 -6.60 -8.34 -11.61
N LEU A 162 -6.13 -8.15 -10.36
CA LEU A 162 -6.72 -7.19 -9.44
C LEU A 162 -6.54 -5.76 -9.96
N GLY A 163 -5.32 -5.43 -10.41
CA GLY A 163 -4.97 -4.15 -10.98
C GLY A 163 -5.86 -3.76 -12.15
N SER A 164 -6.10 -4.67 -13.10
CA SER A 164 -6.89 -4.42 -14.31
C SER A 164 -8.36 -4.05 -14.07
N GLY A 165 -8.88 -4.19 -12.85
CA GLY A 165 -10.24 -3.78 -12.48
C GLY A 165 -10.28 -2.67 -11.44
N LEU A 166 -9.25 -1.82 -11.39
CA LEU A 166 -9.20 -0.64 -10.51
C LEU A 166 -9.94 0.57 -11.07
N LEU A 167 -9.90 0.78 -12.38
CA LEU A 167 -10.55 1.88 -13.10
C LEU A 167 -11.52 1.32 -14.16
N GLU A 168 -12.09 2.21 -14.99
CA GLU A 168 -13.09 1.84 -16.00
C GLU A 168 -12.50 0.95 -17.09
N THR A 169 -11.29 1.27 -17.56
CA THR A 169 -10.57 0.46 -18.53
C THR A 169 -9.33 -0.23 -17.93
N VAL A 170 -8.89 -1.30 -18.59
CA VAL A 170 -7.65 -2.00 -18.22
C VAL A 170 -6.43 -1.10 -18.45
N GLU A 171 -6.43 -0.30 -19.52
CA GLU A 171 -5.33 0.61 -19.86
C GLU A 171 -5.15 1.68 -18.78
N GLU A 172 -6.20 2.44 -18.46
CA GLU A 172 -6.17 3.42 -17.38
C GLU A 172 -5.75 2.78 -16.06
N SER A 173 -6.31 1.60 -15.76
CA SER A 173 -5.98 0.88 -14.53
C SER A 173 -4.50 0.55 -14.43
N MET A 174 -3.91 0.01 -15.50
CA MET A 174 -2.53 -0.48 -15.47
C MET A 174 -1.52 0.67 -15.59
N ASP A 175 -1.84 1.73 -16.32
CA ASP A 175 -1.01 2.94 -16.43
C ASP A 175 -0.93 3.69 -15.10
N ALA A 176 -2.01 3.71 -14.33
CA ALA A 176 -2.07 4.36 -13.02
C ALA A 176 -1.24 3.66 -11.93
N ILE A 177 -0.91 2.36 -12.10
CA ILE A 177 -0.24 1.54 -11.09
C ILE A 177 1.28 1.59 -11.28
N ASP A 178 2.02 1.93 -10.22
CA ASP A 178 3.48 1.84 -10.24
C ASP A 178 3.93 0.37 -10.39
N ASP A 179 4.76 0.08 -11.39
CA ASP A 179 5.37 -1.24 -11.67
C ASP A 179 6.01 -1.92 -10.45
N VAL A 180 6.49 -1.16 -9.48
CA VAL A 180 7.02 -1.68 -8.20
C VAL A 180 5.97 -2.47 -7.43
N SER A 181 4.68 -2.26 -7.69
CA SER A 181 3.55 -3.05 -7.16
C SER A 181 3.70 -4.54 -7.44
N PHE A 182 4.27 -4.91 -8.58
CA PHE A 182 4.42 -6.30 -9.03
C PHE A 182 5.81 -6.89 -8.77
N ARG A 183 6.60 -6.28 -7.88
CA ARG A 183 7.95 -6.79 -7.53
C ARG A 183 7.93 -7.59 -6.24
N ALA A 184 8.74 -8.65 -6.21
CA ALA A 184 9.09 -9.37 -5.00
C ALA A 184 9.79 -8.44 -3.98
N ASN A 185 9.77 -8.80 -2.70
CA ASN A 185 10.41 -8.12 -1.57
C ASN A 185 10.03 -6.63 -1.35
N ARG A 186 8.95 -6.19 -2.01
CA ARG A 186 8.41 -4.84 -1.93
C ARG A 186 8.10 -4.43 -0.50
N ARG A 187 8.49 -3.20 -0.17
CA ARG A 187 8.13 -2.51 1.08
C ARG A 187 6.95 -1.57 0.82
N ALA A 188 5.98 -1.58 1.72
CA ALA A 188 4.95 -0.57 1.83
C ALA A 188 5.00 0.05 3.24
N ALA A 189 4.56 1.29 3.39
CA ALA A 189 4.60 1.98 4.68
C ALA A 189 3.78 1.22 5.74
N GLY A 190 4.33 1.05 6.96
CA GLY A 190 3.72 0.30 8.07
C GLY A 190 2.47 0.95 8.68
N ALA A 191 2.18 2.16 8.26
CA ALA A 191 1.14 3.05 8.71
C ALA A 191 0.69 3.90 7.51
N GLY A 192 -0.49 4.53 7.60
CA GLY A 192 -0.81 5.64 6.70
C GLY A 192 0.27 6.71 6.83
N THR A 193 0.65 7.36 5.74
CA THR A 193 1.68 8.41 5.76
C THR A 193 1.18 9.59 4.99
N GLU A 194 1.27 10.78 5.58
CA GLU A 194 0.91 12.04 4.94
C GLU A 194 2.06 13.02 5.17
N ALA A 195 2.47 13.75 4.13
CA ALA A 195 3.22 14.98 4.33
C ALA A 195 2.29 16.06 4.89
N GLU A 196 2.81 17.05 5.60
CA GLU A 196 1.99 18.17 6.03
C GLU A 196 1.52 18.96 4.80
N THR A 197 0.21 18.92 4.56
CA THR A 197 -0.49 19.89 3.74
C THR A 197 -0.84 21.07 4.63
N GLY A 198 -0.53 22.30 4.22
CA GLY A 198 -0.96 23.52 4.92
C GLY A 198 -2.48 23.71 4.98
N ALA A 199 -3.25 22.73 4.53
CA ALA A 199 -4.70 22.65 4.57
C ALA A 199 -5.11 21.38 5.34
N ARG A 200 -6.00 21.55 6.33
CA ARG A 200 -6.55 20.45 7.15
C ARG A 200 -7.27 19.43 6.26
N PRO A 201 -6.91 18.14 6.27
CA PRO A 201 -7.65 17.13 5.55
C PRO A 201 -8.99 16.82 6.25
N ARG A 202 -10.08 16.75 5.50
CA ARG A 202 -11.36 16.19 5.96
C ARG A 202 -11.22 14.66 5.95
N GLY A 203 -10.91 14.09 7.12
CA GLY A 203 -10.70 12.64 7.26
C GLY A 203 -11.93 11.81 6.87
N GLY A 204 -11.75 10.90 5.91
CA GLY A 204 -12.73 9.88 5.55
C GLY A 204 -12.86 8.83 6.66
N ARG A 205 -14.07 8.66 7.20
CA ARG A 205 -14.38 7.55 8.12
C ARG A 205 -14.33 6.21 7.35
N PRO A 206 -13.89 5.11 7.97
CA PRO A 206 -14.03 3.78 7.38
C PRO A 206 -15.53 3.47 7.20
N ARG A 207 -15.98 3.38 5.94
CA ARG A 207 -17.32 2.88 5.61
C ARG A 207 -17.32 1.36 5.69
N ARG A 208 -18.23 0.79 6.47
CA ARG A 208 -18.57 -0.64 6.37
C ARG A 208 -19.29 -0.84 5.04
N LEU A 209 -18.74 -1.68 4.17
CA LEU A 209 -19.39 -2.11 2.93
C LEU A 209 -20.72 -2.81 3.24
N PRO A 210 -21.75 -2.67 2.38
CA PRO A 210 -23.01 -3.38 2.52
C PRO A 210 -22.76 -4.89 2.49
N ARG A 211 -23.39 -5.64 3.39
CA ARG A 211 -23.39 -7.10 3.34
C ARG A 211 -24.05 -7.53 2.03
N LEU A 212 -23.32 -8.28 1.19
CA LEU A 212 -23.92 -8.99 0.06
C LEU A 212 -25.15 -9.76 0.58
N ARG A 213 -26.34 -9.39 0.10
CA ARG A 213 -27.51 -10.26 0.23
C ARG A 213 -27.22 -11.48 -0.62
N ARG A 214 -27.04 -12.64 0.04
CA ARG A 214 -27.10 -13.93 -0.65
C ARG A 214 -28.45 -13.99 -1.35
N ARG A 215 -28.45 -13.94 -2.69
CA ARG A 215 -29.63 -14.37 -3.45
C ARG A 215 -29.71 -15.89 -3.25
N GLY A 216 -30.81 -16.33 -2.63
CA GLY A 216 -31.25 -17.72 -2.68
C GLY A 216 -31.84 -18.04 -4.04
#